data_AF-A0A101WVX4-F1
#
_entry.id   AF-A0A101WVX4-F1
#
_cell.length_a   1.000
_cell.length_b   1.000
_cell.length_c   1.000
_cell.angle_alpha   90.00
_cell.angle_beta   90.00
_cell.angle_gamma   90.00
#
_symmetry.space_group_name_H-M   'P 1'
#
loop_
_entity.id
_entity.type
_entity.pdbx_description
1 polymer ?
#
loop_
_entity_poly.entity_id
_entity_poly.type
_entity_poly.pdbx_seq_one_letter_code
_entity_poly.pdbx_strand_id
1 'polypeptide(L)' 'MIEGCLLSPDAKDDDVKKVRDYFNLNVDVGTVNRGRSFIRGGLVVNNNGGLVGNDTTGFEIVRIMQVFGIT' A
#
# COMPACT_ATOMS: atom_id res chain seq x y z
N MET A 1 14.96 3.28 -2.14
CA MET A 1 13.98 4.39 -2.14
C MET A 1 12.60 3.76 -1.93
N ILE A 2 11.49 4.50 -1.80
CA ILE A 2 10.18 3.86 -1.91
C ILE A 2 10.12 3.23 -3.28
N GLU A 3 10.06 1.91 -3.27
CA GLU A 3 10.05 1.08 -4.46
C GLU A 3 8.71 0.33 -4.57
N GLY A 4 7.67 0.85 -3.92
CA GLY A 4 6.38 0.19 -3.75
C GLY A 4 5.16 1.05 -4.07
N CYS A 5 4.05 0.40 -4.42
CA CYS A 5 2.73 1.01 -4.60
C CYS A 5 1.65 0.10 -4.02
N LEU A 6 0.79 0.66 -3.17
CA LEU A 6 -0.35 -0.06 -2.59
C LEU A 6 -1.64 0.42 -3.27
N LEU A 7 -2.33 -0.50 -3.94
CA LEU A 7 -3.60 -0.26 -4.60
C LEU A 7 -4.78 -0.64 -3.70
N SER A 8 -5.97 -0.18 -4.09
CA SER A 8 -7.25 -0.60 -3.49
C SER A 8 -7.38 -2.14 -3.56
N PRO A 9 -8.02 -2.80 -2.57
CA PRO A 9 -8.33 -4.22 -2.65
C PRO A 9 -9.23 -4.58 -3.84
N ASP A 10 -9.94 -3.60 -4.41
CA ASP A 10 -10.83 -3.79 -5.56
C ASP A 10 -10.08 -3.78 -6.91
N ALA A 11 -8.77 -3.54 -6.90
CA ALA A 11 -7.96 -3.56 -8.12
C ALA A 11 -7.88 -4.98 -8.70
N LYS A 12 -8.08 -5.11 -10.00
CA LYS A 12 -7.96 -6.40 -10.70
C LYS A 12 -6.49 -6.74 -10.92
N ASP A 13 -6.20 -8.03 -11.06
CA ASP A 13 -4.84 -8.53 -11.34
C ASP A 13 -4.20 -7.86 -12.57
N ASP A 14 -5.00 -7.63 -13.62
CA ASP A 14 -4.55 -6.92 -14.82
C ASP A 14 -4.13 -5.48 -14.53
N ASP A 15 -4.82 -4.79 -13.61
CA ASP A 15 -4.50 -3.42 -13.24
C ASP A 15 -3.27 -3.36 -12.33
N VAL A 16 -3.16 -4.30 -11.38
CA VAL A 16 -1.94 -4.48 -10.57
C VAL A 16 -0.73 -4.71 -11.48
N LYS A 17 -0.87 -5.60 -12.47
CA LYS A 17 0.19 -5.89 -13.44
C LYS A 17 0.56 -4.67 -14.29
N LYS A 18 -0.42 -3.95 -14.82
CA LYS A 18 -0.16 -2.70 -15.59
C LYS A 18 0.61 -1.68 -14.77
N VAL A 19 0.23 -1.45 -13.51
CA VAL A 19 0.91 -0.48 -12.64
C VAL A 19 2.32 -0.96 -12.32
N ARG A 20 2.50 -2.26 -12.02
CA ARG A 20 3.82 -2.87 -11.79
C ARG A 20 4.73 -2.70 -13.00
N ASP A 21 4.26 -3.03 -14.19
CA ASP A 21 5.07 -2.97 -15.42
C ASP A 21 5.39 -1.52 -15.84
N TYR A 22 4.43 -0.60 -15.64
CA TYR A 22 4.60 0.81 -16.02
C TYR A 22 5.58 1.55 -15.10
N PHE A 23 5.44 1.38 -13.78
CA PHE A 23 6.29 2.08 -12.82
C PHE A 23 7.56 1.31 -12.44
N ASN A 24 7.63 0.01 -12.77
CA ASN A 24 8.69 -0.90 -12.37
C ASN A 24 8.90 -0.93 -10.84
N LEU A 25 7.79 -1.04 -10.10
CA LEU A 25 7.73 -1.04 -8.64
C LEU A 25 7.12 -2.34 -8.10
N ASN A 26 7.33 -2.62 -6.81
CA ASN A 26 6.57 -3.63 -6.11
C ASN A 26 5.12 -3.16 -5.89
N VAL A 27 4.16 -3.73 -6.61
CA VAL A 27 2.75 -3.35 -6.50
C VAL A 27 1.96 -4.49 -5.89
N ASP A 28 1.13 -4.15 -4.91
CA ASP A 28 0.20 -5.08 -4.30
C ASP A 28 -1.06 -4.36 -3.82
N VAL A 29 -2.04 -5.12 -3.36
CA VAL A 29 -3.30 -4.61 -2.81
C VAL A 29 -3.35 -4.75 -1.29
N GLY A 30 -4.09 -3.84 -0.65
CA GLY A 30 -4.30 -3.88 0.79
C GLY A 30 -5.34 -2.87 1.23
N THR A 31 -5.56 -2.75 2.54
CA THR A 31 -6.54 -1.84 3.14
C THR A 31 -5.91 -0.99 4.23
N VAL A 32 -6.63 0.04 4.65
CA VAL A 32 -6.29 0.90 5.79
C VAL A 32 -7.50 1.03 6.71
N ASN A 33 -7.30 1.43 7.97
CA ASN A 33 -8.39 1.75 8.90
C ASN A 33 -9.47 0.64 9.02
N ARG A 34 -9.07 -0.62 9.25
CA ARG A 34 -9.96 -1.79 9.36
C ARG A 34 -10.75 -2.09 8.08
N GLY A 35 -10.04 -2.30 6.98
CA GLY A 35 -10.65 -2.79 5.74
C GLY A 35 -11.20 -1.71 4.81
N ARG A 36 -10.86 -0.44 5.01
CA ARG A 36 -11.25 0.62 4.07
C ARG A 36 -10.35 0.58 2.85
N SER A 37 -10.96 0.64 1.67
CA SER A 37 -10.28 0.68 0.36
C SER A 37 -9.70 2.05 0.00
N PHE A 38 -10.00 3.10 0.76
CA PHE A 38 -9.53 4.46 0.54
C PHE A 38 -8.08 4.67 1.01
N ILE A 39 -7.13 4.02 0.33
CA ILE A 39 -5.70 3.98 0.74
C ILE A 39 -5.12 5.37 0.94
N ARG A 40 -5.26 6.26 -0.05
CA ARG A 40 -4.69 7.63 0.00
C ARG A 40 -5.26 8.48 1.15
N GLY A 41 -6.47 8.17 1.62
CA GLY A 41 -7.08 8.89 2.75
C GLY A 41 -6.58 8.41 4.12
N GLY A 42 -6.06 7.19 4.20
CA GLY A 42 -5.63 6.58 5.47
C GLY A 42 -4.13 6.29 5.57
N LEU A 43 -3.34 6.57 4.54
CA LEU A 43 -1.91 6.32 4.49
C LEU A 43 -1.16 7.45 3.76
N VAL A 44 -0.08 7.93 4.37
CA VAL A 44 0.96 8.73 3.72
C VAL A 44 2.30 8.06 3.98
N VAL A 45 3.12 7.85 2.95
CA VAL A 45 4.40 7.15 3.06
C VAL A 45 5.50 7.91 2.31
N ASN A 46 6.70 7.92 2.88
CA ASN A 46 7.92 8.42 2.24
C ASN A 46 9.10 7.44 2.50
N ASN A 47 10.30 7.80 2.05
CA ASN A 47 11.51 6.97 2.22
C ASN A 47 11.94 6.79 3.69
N ASN A 48 11.33 7.53 4.63
CA ASN A 48 11.66 7.51 6.04
C ASN A 48 10.61 6.79 6.89
N GLY A 49 9.47 6.38 6.31
CA GLY A 49 8.40 5.69 7.03
C GLY A 49 7.00 6.02 6.50
N GLY A 50 5.99 5.58 7.25
CA GLY A 50 4.57 5.78 6.92
C GLY A 50 3.76 6.29 8.11
N LEU A 51 2.79 7.15 7.82
CA LEU A 51 1.75 7.58 8.74
C LEU A 51 0.44 6.92 8.32
N VAL A 52 -0.21 6.25 9.26
CA VAL A 52 -1.50 5.58 9.06
C VAL A 52 -2.54 6.11 10.03
N GLY A 53 -3.82 5.98 9.67
CA GLY A 53 -4.90 6.29 10.61
C GLY A 53 -4.91 5.33 11.81
N ASN A 54 -5.39 5.82 12.95
CA ASN A 54 -5.34 5.11 14.24
C ASN A 54 -6.07 3.75 14.26
N ASP A 55 -7.04 3.57 13.36
CA ASP A 55 -7.78 2.31 13.26
C ASP A 55 -7.07 1.25 12.42
N THR A 56 -5.94 1.59 11.78
CA THR A 56 -5.19 0.65 10.94
C THR A 56 -4.64 -0.49 11.80
N THR A 57 -4.97 -1.72 11.40
CA THR A 57 -4.61 -2.92 12.17
C THR A 57 -3.14 -3.30 12.00
N GLY A 58 -2.58 -4.06 12.93
CA GLY A 58 -1.21 -4.56 12.81
C GLY A 58 -0.97 -5.38 11.53
N PHE A 59 -1.98 -6.13 11.08
CA PHE A 59 -1.89 -6.88 9.81
C PHE A 59 -1.81 -5.95 8.60
N GLU A 60 -2.63 -4.90 8.55
CA GLU A 60 -2.57 -3.86 7.52
C GLU A 60 -1.21 -3.14 7.54
N ILE A 61 -0.69 -2.81 8.73
CA ILE A 61 0.63 -2.18 8.87
C ILE A 61 1.74 -3.09 8.32
N VAL A 62 1.78 -4.37 8.68
CA VAL A 62 2.77 -5.32 8.16
C VAL A 62 2.69 -5.40 6.64
N ARG A 63 1.46 -5.43 6.08
CA ARG A 63 1.25 -5.44 4.63
C ARG A 63 1.80 -4.17 3.96
N ILE A 64 1.54 -3.00 4.53
CA ILE A 64 2.08 -1.71 4.06
C ILE A 64 3.62 -1.75 4.10
N MET A 65 4.21 -2.19 5.21
CA MET A 65 5.66 -2.30 5.37
C MET A 65 6.29 -3.21 4.32
N GLN A 66 5.67 -4.36 4.03
CA GLN A 66 6.14 -5.29 3.00
C GLN A 66 6.08 -4.68 1.59
N VAL A 67 5.02 -3.94 1.26
CA VAL A 67 4.87 -3.33 -0.07
C VAL A 67 5.89 -2.22 -0.30
N PHE A 68 6.07 -1.34 0.70
CA PHE A 68 6.94 -0.17 0.59
C PHE A 68 8.40 -0.42 1.01
N GLY A 69 8.71 -1.59 1.57
CA GLY A 69 10.07 -1.95 2.00
C GLY A 69 10.57 -1.13 3.19
N ILE A 70 9.67 -0.66 4.05
CA ILE A 70 9.98 0.18 5.21
C ILE A 70 9.94 -0.68 6.50
N THR A 71 10.94 -0.52 7.37
CA THR A 71 11.06 -1.21 8.67
C THR A 71 10.88 -0.23 9.82
#